data_AF-A0A7X7J6P3-F1
#
_entry.id   AF-A0A7X7J6P3-F1
#
_cell.length_a   1.000
_cell.length_b   1.000
_cell.length_c   1.000
_cell.angle_alpha   90.00
_cell.angle_beta   90.00
_cell.angle_gamma   90.00
#
_symmetry.space_group_name_H-M   'P 1'
#
loop_
_entity.id
_entity.type
_entity.pdbx_description
1 polymer ?
#
loop_
_entity_poly.entity_id
_entity_poly.type
_entity_poly.pdbx_seq_one_letter_code
_entity_poly.pdbx_strand_id
1 'polypeptide(L)'
;MDKTKKDLLVFGYGLGIIALIFCIGGTMRHGWDLPQMVQAVCAIIFIGVTFVNWEALKPGYRGWMRVAHMIGTVVSTVILGLVFYAVFAPVGILLRILRKDHLDRRIDRAAASYWHQRPVTPIDRDRYTKQF
;
A
#
# COMPACT_ATOMS: atom_id res chain seq x y z
N MET A 1 -21.08 11.25 19.43
CA MET A 1 -19.69 11.44 19.89
C MET A 1 -18.87 11.91 18.69
N ASP A 2 -18.16 13.02 18.82
CA ASP A 2 -17.41 13.65 17.72
C ASP A 2 -16.30 12.72 17.19
N LYS A 3 -16.23 12.48 15.87
CA LYS A 3 -15.32 11.47 15.27
C LYS A 3 -13.86 11.75 15.63
N THR A 4 -13.48 13.02 15.61
CA THR A 4 -12.14 13.50 15.98
C THR A 4 -11.77 13.08 17.41
N LYS A 5 -12.68 13.19 18.37
CA LYS A 5 -12.42 12.78 19.77
C LYS A 5 -12.18 11.28 19.88
N LYS A 6 -12.96 10.48 19.14
CA LYS A 6 -12.82 9.02 19.13
C LYS A 6 -11.44 8.61 18.57
N ASP A 7 -11.00 9.23 17.48
CA ASP A 7 -9.72 8.88 16.84
C ASP A 7 -8.52 9.23 17.73
N LEU A 8 -8.56 10.37 18.43
CA LEU A 8 -7.52 10.74 19.39
C LEU A 8 -7.47 9.79 20.60
N LEU A 9 -8.64 9.38 21.11
CA LEU A 9 -8.71 8.42 22.23
C LEU A 9 -8.16 7.05 21.81
N VAL A 10 -8.57 6.54 20.64
CA VAL A 10 -8.06 5.27 20.10
C VAL A 10 -6.55 5.34 19.89
N PHE A 11 -6.02 6.47 19.41
CA PHE A 11 -4.59 6.66 19.27
C PHE A 11 -3.84 6.61 20.61
N GLY A 12 -4.33 7.33 21.63
CA GLY A 12 -3.71 7.34 22.95
C GLY A 12 -3.78 5.98 23.66
N TYR A 13 -4.95 5.33 23.68
CA TYR A 13 -5.09 3.98 24.24
C TYR A 13 -4.29 2.94 23.45
N GLY A 14 -4.29 3.02 22.12
CA GLY A 14 -3.54 2.10 21.25
C GLY A 14 -2.04 2.18 21.50
N LEU A 15 -1.46 3.39 21.53
CA LEU A 15 -0.05 3.59 21.86
C LEU A 15 0.28 3.15 23.29
N GLY A 16 -0.59 3.47 24.25
CA GLY A 16 -0.42 3.06 25.65
C GLY A 16 -0.40 1.53 25.83
N ILE A 17 -1.30 0.81 25.16
CA ILE A 17 -1.35 -0.65 25.18
C ILE A 17 -0.10 -1.26 24.52
N ILE A 18 0.31 -0.74 23.36
CA ILE A 18 1.54 -1.21 22.68
C ILE A 18 2.76 -0.98 23.57
N ALA A 19 2.87 0.18 24.22
CA ALA A 19 3.95 0.48 25.15
C ALA A 19 3.95 -0.45 26.37
N LEU A 20 2.76 -0.78 26.91
CA LEU A 20 2.60 -1.76 27.99
C LEU A 20 3.04 -3.16 27.59
N ILE A 21 2.66 -3.63 26.39
CA ILE A 21 3.08 -4.95 25.87
C ILE A 21 4.60 -5.01 25.72
N PHE A 22 5.22 -3.95 25.18
CA PHE A 22 6.68 -3.86 25.09
C PHE A 22 7.36 -3.83 26.47
N CYS A 23 6.76 -3.14 27.44
CA CYS A 23 7.27 -3.09 28.80
C CYS A 23 7.24 -4.49 29.46
N ILE A 24 6.13 -5.22 29.34
CA ILE A 24 5.97 -6.57 29.90
C ILE A 24 6.90 -7.58 29.19
N GLY A 25 7.02 -7.49 27.87
CA GLY A 25 7.94 -8.34 27.11
C GLY A 25 9.41 -8.07 27.43
N GLY A 26 9.76 -6.81 27.71
CA GLY A 26 11.10 -6.42 28.12
C GLY A 26 11.47 -6.93 29.51
N THR A 27 10.58 -6.74 30.50
CA THR A 27 10.83 -7.17 31.88
C THR A 27 10.98 -8.69 32.01
N MET A 28 10.28 -9.46 31.18
CA MET A 28 10.43 -10.92 31.11
C MET A 28 11.79 -11.38 30.57
N ARG A 29 12.49 -10.58 29.76
CA ARG A 29 13.78 -10.96 29.15
C ARG A 29 15.01 -10.43 29.87
N HIS A 30 14.90 -9.30 30.57
CA HIS A 30 16.09 -8.62 31.12
C HIS A 30 16.04 -8.31 32.62
N GLY A 31 14.95 -8.62 33.32
CA GLY A 31 14.77 -8.18 34.71
C GLY A 31 14.21 -6.76 34.75
N TRP A 32 14.42 -6.02 35.85
CA TRP A 32 13.99 -4.62 35.97
C TRP A 32 15.19 -3.70 35.77
N ASP A 33 15.46 -3.32 34.52
CA ASP A 33 16.51 -2.38 34.17
C ASP A 33 16.00 -0.93 34.11
N LEU A 34 16.92 0.02 34.30
CA LEU A 34 16.67 1.47 34.19
C LEU A 34 15.87 1.87 32.93
N PRO A 35 16.13 1.31 31.72
CA PRO A 35 15.36 1.63 30.52
C PRO A 35 13.89 1.19 30.58
N GLN A 36 13.59 0.06 31.24
CA GLN A 36 12.22 -0.45 31.37
C GLN A 36 11.42 0.35 32.39
N MET A 37 12.07 0.83 33.45
CA MET A 37 11.42 1.76 34.40
C MET A 37 11.10 3.10 33.74
N VAL A 38 12.02 3.65 32.94
CA VAL A 38 11.78 4.88 32.16
C VAL A 38 10.63 4.67 31.17
N GLN A 39 10.59 3.51 30.49
CA GLN A 39 9.52 3.18 29.56
C GLN A 39 8.15 3.04 30.24
N ALA A 40 8.10 2.41 31.43
CA ALA A 40 6.88 2.29 32.22
C ALA A 40 6.36 3.66 32.68
N VAL A 41 7.25 4.54 33.17
CA VAL A 41 6.90 5.90 33.59
C VAL A 41 6.43 6.73 32.39
N CYS A 42 7.10 6.64 31.25
CA CYS A 42 6.66 7.30 30.02
C CYS A 42 5.28 6.81 29.56
N ALA A 43 5.01 5.50 29.66
CA ALA A 43 3.70 4.93 29.33
C ALA A 43 2.59 5.43 30.26
N ILE A 44 2.85 5.48 31.57
CA ILE A 44 1.90 5.99 32.58
C ILE A 44 1.64 7.49 32.37
N ILE A 45 2.68 8.28 32.09
CA ILE A 45 2.53 9.71 31.77
C ILE A 45 1.73 9.88 30.49
N PHE A 46 1.99 9.09 29.45
CA PHE A 46 1.22 9.16 28.21
C PHE A 46 -0.26 8.86 28.44
N ILE A 47 -0.57 7.77 29.17
CA ILE A 47 -1.94 7.37 29.50
C ILE A 47 -2.62 8.45 30.38
N GLY A 48 -1.92 8.99 31.38
CA GLY A 48 -2.42 10.06 32.25
C GLY A 48 -2.71 11.36 31.49
N VAL A 49 -1.82 11.76 30.57
CA VAL A 49 -2.02 12.93 29.70
C VAL A 49 -3.20 12.70 28.75
N THR A 50 -3.40 11.47 28.27
CA THR A 50 -4.57 11.11 27.44
C THR A 50 -5.89 11.31 28.21
N PHE A 51 -5.88 11.02 29.52
CA PHE A 51 -7.08 11.11 30.37
C PHE A 51 -7.43 12.55 30.74
N VAL A 52 -6.42 13.41 30.95
CA VAL A 52 -6.62 14.79 31.42
C VAL A 52 -6.80 15.79 30.27
N ASN A 53 -6.08 15.63 29.15
CA ASN A 53 -6.11 16.63 28.08
C ASN A 53 -5.97 16.03 26.67
N TRP A 54 -7.11 15.60 26.11
CA TRP A 54 -7.20 15.06 24.75
C TRP A 54 -6.73 16.06 23.66
N GLU A 55 -6.75 17.37 23.92
CA GLU A 55 -6.33 18.37 22.93
C GLU A 55 -4.81 18.48 22.78
N ALA A 56 -4.06 18.18 23.85
CA ALA A 56 -2.60 18.18 23.83
C ALA A 56 -2.02 17.10 22.90
N LEU A 57 -2.78 16.03 22.61
CA LEU A 57 -2.37 14.96 21.68
C LEU A 57 -2.59 15.34 20.21
N LYS A 58 -3.34 16.40 19.89
CA LYS A 58 -3.60 16.83 18.50
C LYS A 58 -2.34 17.05 17.65
N PRO A 59 -1.29 17.78 18.09
CA PRO A 59 -0.09 17.96 17.28
C PRO A 59 0.69 16.66 17.06
N GLY A 60 0.82 15.83 18.11
CA GLY A 60 1.49 14.52 18.03
C GLY A 60 0.77 13.56 17.09
N TYR A 61 -0.56 13.45 17.23
CA TYR A 61 -1.41 12.63 16.35
C TYR A 61 -1.28 13.06 14.89
N ARG A 62 -1.30 14.37 14.59
CA ARG A 62 -1.13 14.86 13.21
C ARG A 62 0.22 14.50 12.62
N GLY A 63 1.30 14.64 13.39
CA GLY A 63 2.65 14.25 12.96
C GLY A 63 2.73 12.76 12.68
N TRP A 64 2.25 11.94 13.62
CA TRP A 64 2.22 10.48 13.49
C TRP A 64 1.38 10.02 12.29
N MET A 65 0.19 10.58 12.10
CA MET A 65 -0.69 10.24 10.99
C MET A 65 -0.09 10.62 9.64
N ARG A 66 0.69 11.71 9.55
CA ARG A 66 1.42 12.04 8.32
C ARG A 66 2.46 10.98 7.98
N VAL A 67 3.21 10.51 8.97
CA VAL A 67 4.19 9.42 8.79
C VAL A 67 3.49 8.12 8.40
N ALA A 68 2.43 7.74 9.11
CA ALA A 68 1.63 6.56 8.80
C ALA A 68 1.06 6.61 7.38
N HIS A 69 0.63 7.78 6.92
CA HIS A 69 0.15 7.97 5.55
C HIS A 69 1.27 7.82 4.51
N MET A 70 2.45 8.41 4.74
CA MET A 70 3.60 8.23 3.83
C MET A 70 4.00 6.76 3.72
N ILE A 71 4.06 6.04 4.84
CA ILE A 71 4.33 4.60 4.86
C ILE A 71 3.24 3.85 4.09
N GLY A 72 1.97 4.19 4.34
CA GLY A 72 0.82 3.59 3.66
C GLY A 72 0.88 3.74 2.14
N THR A 73 1.28 4.90 1.63
CA THR A 73 1.45 5.15 0.19
C THR A 73 2.57 4.30 -0.40
N VAL A 74 3.72 4.22 0.28
CA VAL A 74 4.85 3.38 -0.17
C VAL A 74 4.46 1.91 -0.18
N VAL A 75 3.87 1.42 0.91
CA VAL A 75 3.41 0.03 1.04
C VAL A 75 2.38 -0.32 -0.04
N SER A 76 1.40 0.55 -0.27
CA SER A 76 0.38 0.34 -1.30
C SER A 76 1.00 0.27 -2.70
N THR A 77 1.95 1.17 -2.99
CA THR A 77 2.67 1.18 -4.28
C THR A 77 3.51 -0.07 -4.47
N VAL A 78 4.21 -0.51 -3.42
CA VAL A 78 5.04 -1.72 -3.44
C VAL A 78 4.18 -2.97 -3.61
N ILE A 79 3.10 -3.11 -2.84
CA ILE A 79 2.19 -4.26 -2.97
C ILE A 79 1.59 -4.30 -4.36
N LEU A 80 1.08 -3.17 -4.88
CA LEU A 80 0.50 -3.12 -6.22
C LEU A 80 1.53 -3.44 -7.29
N GLY A 81 2.75 -2.90 -7.17
CA GLY A 81 3.87 -3.22 -8.06
C GLY A 81 4.21 -4.71 -8.02
N LEU A 82 4.31 -5.29 -6.82
CA LEU A 82 4.64 -6.70 -6.64
C LEU A 82 3.55 -7.60 -7.24
N VAL A 83 2.28 -7.30 -7.00
CA VAL A 83 1.16 -8.02 -7.62
C VAL A 83 1.21 -7.89 -9.14
N PHE A 84 1.46 -6.70 -9.66
CA PHE A 84 1.56 -6.47 -11.09
C PHE A 84 2.67 -7.33 -11.72
N TYR A 85 3.87 -7.32 -11.14
CA TYR A 85 4.98 -8.13 -11.65
C TYR A 85 4.78 -9.63 -11.39
N ALA A 86 4.17 -10.03 -10.29
CA ALA A 86 3.90 -11.44 -9.99
C ALA A 86 2.87 -12.05 -10.94
N VAL A 87 1.90 -11.26 -11.45
CA VAL A 87 0.81 -11.75 -12.30
C VAL A 87 1.05 -11.45 -13.78
N PHE A 88 1.33 -10.19 -14.14
CA PHE A 88 1.43 -9.79 -15.54
C PHE A 88 2.81 -10.07 -16.15
N ALA A 89 3.89 -9.98 -15.37
CA ALA A 89 5.22 -10.28 -15.90
C ALA A 89 5.38 -11.75 -16.35
N PRO A 90 4.93 -12.78 -15.60
CA PRO A 90 5.03 -14.15 -16.10
C PRO A 90 4.15 -14.39 -17.33
N VAL A 91 3.01 -13.70 -17.49
CA VAL A 91 2.22 -13.75 -18.73
C VAL A 91 3.04 -13.24 -19.91
N GLY A 92 3.73 -12.10 -19.75
CA GLY A 92 4.62 -11.56 -20.78
C GLY A 92 5.80 -12.49 -21.09
N ILE A 93 6.42 -13.10 -20.08
CA ILE A 93 7.48 -14.10 -20.24
C ILE A 93 6.95 -15.33 -20.97
N LEU A 94 5.78 -15.83 -20.60
CA LEU A 94 5.15 -17.01 -21.19
C LEU A 94 4.83 -16.76 -22.68
N LEU A 95 4.26 -15.60 -23.02
CA LEU A 95 4.04 -15.21 -24.41
C LEU A 95 5.35 -15.13 -25.21
N ARG A 96 6.44 -14.65 -24.58
CA ARG A 96 7.76 -14.59 -25.20
C ARG A 96 8.36 -15.98 -25.44
N ILE A 97 8.20 -16.92 -24.50
CA ILE A 97 8.64 -18.31 -24.63
C ILE A 97 7.82 -19.05 -25.70
N LEU A 98 6.50 -18.85 -25.72
CA LEU A 98 5.59 -19.42 -26.71
C LEU A 98 5.79 -18.82 -28.12
N ARG A 99 6.71 -17.84 -28.27
CA ARG A 99 7.10 -17.20 -29.54
C ARG A 99 5.91 -16.69 -30.36
N LYS A 100 4.79 -16.42 -29.68
CA LYS A 100 3.52 -16.02 -30.28
C LYS A 100 3.54 -14.51 -30.44
N ASP A 101 4.07 -14.06 -31.59
CA ASP A 101 4.13 -12.64 -31.93
C ASP A 101 2.78 -12.18 -32.49
N HIS A 102 1.81 -11.97 -31.60
CA HIS A 102 0.47 -11.50 -31.99
C HIS A 102 0.47 -10.06 -32.54
N LEU A 103 1.57 -9.32 -32.39
CA LEU A 103 1.67 -7.92 -32.80
C LEU A 103 2.62 -7.71 -34.00
N ASP A 104 3.10 -8.76 -34.67
CA ASP A 104 4.11 -8.67 -35.74
C ASP A 104 5.24 -7.70 -35.37
N ARG A 105 5.74 -7.77 -34.12
CA ARG A 105 6.71 -6.79 -33.59
C ARG A 105 8.08 -6.90 -34.23
N ARG A 106 8.37 -8.00 -34.93
CA ARG A 106 9.62 -8.15 -35.68
C ARG A 106 9.57 -7.34 -36.98
N ILE A 107 10.41 -6.31 -37.02
CA ILE A 107 10.67 -5.51 -38.24
C ILE A 107 11.44 -6.39 -39.23
N ASP A 108 10.73 -6.89 -40.24
CA ASP A 108 11.32 -7.52 -41.43
C ASP A 108 11.86 -6.45 -42.40
N ARG A 109 13.19 -6.33 -42.48
CA ARG A 109 13.85 -5.36 -43.36
C ARG A 109 13.75 -5.73 -44.84
N ALA A 110 13.35 -6.95 -45.17
CA ALA A 110 13.12 -7.39 -46.55
C ALA A 110 11.65 -7.23 -46.99
N ALA A 111 10.74 -6.87 -46.08
CA ALA A 111 9.34 -6.68 -46.41
C ALA A 111 9.13 -5.40 -47.25
N ALA A 112 8.49 -5.55 -48.40
CA ALA A 112 8.15 -4.44 -49.30
C ALA A 112 7.11 -3.47 -48.69
N SER A 113 6.25 -3.97 -47.79
CA SER A 113 5.26 -3.18 -47.06
C SER A 113 4.73 -3.97 -45.87
N TYR A 114 4.52 -3.29 -44.73
CA TYR A 114 3.84 -3.85 -43.55
C TYR A 114 2.32 -3.70 -43.61
N TRP A 115 1.79 -3.20 -44.73
CA TRP A 115 0.36 -2.96 -44.88
C TRP A 115 -0.40 -4.28 -45.07
N HIS A 116 -1.16 -4.67 -44.05
CA HIS A 116 -2.13 -5.76 -44.18
C HIS A 116 -3.28 -5.33 -45.09
N GLN A 117 -3.37 -5.91 -46.28
CA GLN A 117 -4.47 -5.64 -47.22
C GLN A 117 -5.80 -6.11 -46.61
N ARG A 118 -6.68 -5.15 -46.29
CA ARG A 118 -8.03 -5.48 -45.84
C ARG A 118 -8.87 -5.86 -47.07
N PRO A 119 -9.62 -6.97 -47.03
CA PRO A 119 -10.54 -7.31 -48.09
C PRO A 119 -11.61 -6.22 -48.21
N VAL A 120 -11.84 -5.73 -49.43
CA VAL A 120 -12.91 -4.78 -49.73
C VAL A 120 -14.23 -5.52 -49.54
N THR A 121 -14.86 -5.30 -48.39
CA THR A 121 -16.20 -5.82 -48.10
C THR A 121 -17.22 -4.74 -48.42
N PRO A 122 -18.42 -5.07 -48.96
CA PRO A 122 -19.48 -4.10 -49.15
C PRO A 122 -19.80 -3.33 -47.85
N ILE A 123 -20.06 -2.03 -47.98
CA ILE A 123 -20.41 -1.17 -46.85
C ILE A 123 -21.83 -1.55 -46.39
N ASP A 124 -21.90 -2.31 -45.30
CA ASP A 124 -23.15 -2.68 -44.63
C ASP A 124 -23.30 -1.84 -43.35
N ARG A 125 -24.44 -1.15 -43.21
CA ARG A 125 -24.75 -0.31 -42.05
C ARG A 125 -24.82 -1.12 -40.76
N ASP A 126 -25.29 -2.36 -40.83
CA ASP A 126 -25.45 -3.21 -39.64
C ASP A 126 -24.12 -3.63 -39.04
N ARG A 127 -23.04 -3.62 -39.84
CA ARG A 127 -21.70 -3.99 -39.39
C ARG A 127 -21.07 -2.95 -38.45
N TYR A 128 -21.47 -1.68 -38.56
CA TYR A 128 -21.05 -0.64 -37.62
C TYR A 128 -21.62 -0.84 -36.21
N THR A 129 -22.71 -1.60 -36.07
CA THR A 129 -23.32 -1.89 -34.77
C THR A 129 -22.65 -3.05 -34.03
N LYS A 130 -21.74 -3.81 -34.68
CA LYS A 130 -21.10 -5.02 -34.15
C LYS A 130 -19.57 -4.94 -34.23
N GLN A 131 -19.00 -3.83 -33.78
CA GLN A 131 -17.55 -3.55 -33.89
C GLN A 131 -16.70 -4.18 -32.75
N PHE A 132 -17.33 -4.63 -31.66
CA PHE A 132 -16.65 -5.17 -30.48
C PHE A 132 -17.00 -6.64 -30.25
#